data_AF-A0A3N5LGM0-F1
#
_entry.id   AF-A0A3N5LGM0-F1
#
_cell.length_a   1.000
_cell.length_b   1.000
_cell.length_c   1.000
_cell.angle_alpha   90.00
_cell.angle_beta   90.00
_cell.angle_gamma   90.00
#
_symmetry.space_group_name_H-M   'P 1'
#
loop_
_entity.id
_entity.type
_entity.pdbx_description
1 polymer ?
#
loop_
_entity_poly.entity_id
_entity_poly.type
_entity_poly.pdbx_seq_one_letter_code
_entity_poly.pdbx_strand_id
1 'polypeptide(L)' 'TDSCQFYALSLGSDFKAVVDEAICMGCGVCVSKCSEGALSLVRQPEKGQPLEILELMKDGSIQQ' A
#
# COMPACT_ATOMS: atom_id res chain seq x y z
N THR A 1 -9.68 -6.32 -9.69
CA THR A 1 -9.77 -6.67 -8.25
C THR A 1 -8.61 -7.56 -7.84
N ASP A 2 -8.22 -8.51 -8.70
CA ASP A 2 -7.13 -9.49 -8.47
C ASP A 2 -5.72 -8.90 -8.28
N SER A 3 -5.51 -7.62 -8.58
CA SER A 3 -4.22 -6.95 -8.39
C SER A 3 -3.90 -6.68 -6.91
N CYS A 4 -4.88 -6.74 -6.02
CA CYS A 4 -4.66 -6.52 -4.59
C CYS A 4 -4.56 -7.86 -3.84
N GLN A 5 -3.35 -8.23 -3.46
CA GLN A 5 -3.09 -9.45 -2.67
C GLN A 5 -3.73 -9.44 -1.27
N PHE A 6 -4.15 -8.27 -0.79
CA PHE A 6 -4.77 -8.07 0.51
C PHE A 6 -6.30 -7.97 0.42
N TYR A 7 -6.88 -8.11 -0.78
CA TYR A 7 -8.31 -7.98 -1.04
C TYR A 7 -8.91 -6.61 -0.63
N ALA A 8 -8.06 -5.61 -0.44
CA ALA A 8 -8.44 -4.27 -0.02
C ALA A 8 -9.05 -3.42 -1.15
N LEU A 9 -9.05 -3.90 -2.40
CA LEU A 9 -9.54 -3.15 -3.56
C LEU A 9 -10.73 -3.88 -4.18
N SER A 10 -11.80 -3.14 -4.47
CA SER A 10 -12.99 -3.61 -5.20
C SER A 10 -13.47 -2.58 -6.23
N LEU A 11 -14.38 -3.00 -7.13
CA LEU A 11 -15.01 -2.11 -8.10
C LEU A 11 -16.50 -1.97 -7.72
N GLY A 12 -16.92 -0.74 -7.45
CA GLY A 12 -18.30 -0.41 -7.14
C GLY A 12 -19.22 -0.50 -8.36
N SER A 13 -20.53 -0.48 -8.12
CA SER A 13 -21.56 -0.52 -9.17
C SER A 13 -21.57 0.71 -10.09
N ASP A 14 -20.93 1.80 -9.68
CA ASP A 14 -20.75 3.03 -10.44
C ASP A 14 -19.38 3.10 -11.15
N PHE A 15 -18.70 1.96 -11.31
CA PHE A 15 -17.36 1.83 -11.89
C PHE A 15 -16.27 2.60 -11.14
N LYS A 16 -16.51 2.98 -9.87
CA LYS A 16 -15.46 3.57 -9.04
C LYS A 16 -14.69 2.51 -8.28
N ALA A 17 -13.38 2.68 -8.23
CA ALA A 17 -12.55 1.89 -7.35
C ALA A 17 -12.86 2.20 -5.89
N VAL A 18 -13.09 1.16 -5.09
CA VAL A 18 -13.36 1.27 -3.66
C VAL A 18 -12.21 0.59 -2.92
N VAL A 19 -11.58 1.31 -2.00
CA VAL A 19 -10.45 0.83 -1.19
C VAL A 19 -10.89 0.69 0.25
N ASP A 20 -10.74 -0.50 0.82
CA ASP A 20 -10.82 -0.69 2.27
C ASP A 20 -9.47 -0.27 2.88
N GLU A 21 -9.44 0.95 3.41
CA GLU A 21 -8.23 1.53 3.98
C GLU A 21 -7.74 0.79 5.22
N ALA A 22 -8.60 0.07 5.95
CA ALA A 22 -8.19 -0.63 7.17
C ALA A 22 -7.20 -1.77 6.85
N ILE A 23 -7.41 -2.45 5.73
CA ILE A 23 -6.59 -3.59 5.29
C ILE A 23 -5.65 -3.27 4.11
N CYS A 24 -5.75 -2.06 3.53
CA CYS A 24 -4.83 -1.61 2.49
C CYS A 24 -3.42 -1.43 3.06
N MET A 25 -2.45 -2.21 2.59
CA MET A 25 -1.05 -2.10 3.03
C MET A 25 -0.23 -1.07 2.25
N GLY A 26 -0.82 -0.39 1.27
CA GLY A 26 -0.10 0.61 0.46
C GLY A 26 0.99 0.06 -0.46
N CYS A 27 0.90 -1.20 -0.93
CA CYS A 27 1.92 -1.82 -1.77
C CYS A 27 2.04 -1.25 -3.20
N GLY A 28 1.04 -0.50 -3.68
CA GLY A 28 1.07 0.17 -4.98
C GLY A 28 0.84 -0.69 -6.23
N VAL A 29 0.69 -2.01 -6.12
CA VAL A 29 0.50 -2.91 -7.29
C VAL A 29 -0.77 -2.59 -8.09
N CYS A 30 -1.84 -2.18 -7.41
CA CYS A 30 -3.07 -1.76 -8.08
C CYS A 30 -2.90 -0.48 -8.91
N VAL A 31 -2.10 0.48 -8.41
CA VAL A 31 -1.79 1.73 -9.12
C VAL A 31 -0.97 1.42 -10.37
N SER A 32 0.08 0.61 -10.25
CA SER A 32 0.96 0.29 -11.40
C SER A 32 0.26 -0.48 -12.52
N LYS A 33 -0.79 -1.25 -12.20
CA LYS A 33 -1.58 -2.00 -13.19
C LYS A 33 -2.76 -1.22 -13.76
N CYS A 34 -3.10 -0.05 -13.23
CA CYS A 34 -4.27 0.71 -13.68
C CYS A 34 -3.93 1.57 -14.90
N SER A 35 -4.30 1.12 -16.09
CA SER A 35 -4.12 1.87 -17.34
C SER A 35 -4.86 3.21 -17.35
N GLU A 36 -6.01 3.27 -16.68
CA GLU A 36 -6.88 4.44 -16.65
C GLU A 36 -6.40 5.52 -15.65
N GLY A 37 -5.41 5.22 -14.82
CA GLY A 37 -4.93 6.17 -13.81
C GLY A 37 -5.94 6.49 -12.72
N ALA A 38 -6.93 5.62 -12.48
CA ALA A 38 -8.01 5.85 -11.50
C ALA A 38 -7.57 5.79 -10.03
N LEU A 39 -6.33 5.38 -9.76
CA LEU A 39 -5.79 5.15 -8.42
C LEU A 39 -4.47 5.91 -8.25
N SER A 40 -4.21 6.40 -7.05
CA SER A 40 -2.92 6.97 -6.64
C SER A 40 -2.50 6.39 -5.29
N LEU A 41 -1.18 6.40 -5.03
CA LEU A 41 -0.63 6.00 -3.74
C LEU A 41 -0.24 7.25 -2.95
N VAL A 42 -0.74 7.36 -1.73
CA VAL A 42 -0.48 8.50 -0.84
C VAL A 42 0.05 8.00 0.51
N ARG A 43 0.79 8.86 1.22
CA ARG A 43 1.21 8.55 2.58
C ARG A 43 0.01 8.66 3.52
N GLN A 44 -0.18 7.64 4.35
CA GLN A 44 -1.17 7.59 5.42
C GLN A 44 -0.47 7.67 6.77
N PRO A 45 -0.46 8.84 7.44
CA PRO A 45 0.25 9.02 8.71
C PRO A 45 -0.22 8.05 9.81
N GLU A 46 -1.51 7.66 9.81
CA GLU A 46 -2.05 6.70 10.77
C GLU A 46 -1.45 5.28 10.66
N LYS A 47 -0.87 4.91 9.51
CA LYS A 47 -0.23 3.60 9.31
C LYS A 47 1.22 3.55 9.83
N GLY A 48 1.70 4.64 10.42
CA GLY A 48 3.06 4.77 10.94
C GLY A 48 4.08 5.06 9.84
N GLN A 49 5.24 5.54 10.26
CA GLN A 49 6.38 5.67 9.37
C GLN A 49 6.92 4.27 9.07
N PRO A 50 7.41 4.01 7.84
CA PRO A 50 8.24 2.84 7.60
C PRO A 50 9.30 2.77 8.69
N LEU A 51 9.42 1.62 9.37
CA LEU A 51 10.42 1.43 10.41
C LEU A 51 11.74 1.97 9.88
N GLU A 52 12.40 2.83 10.65
CA GLU A 52 13.72 3.34 10.30
C GLU A 52 14.73 2.19 10.48
N ILE A 53 14.66 1.22 9.56
CA ILE A 53 15.62 0.13 9.42
C ILE A 53 17.03 0.73 9.31
N LEU A 54 17.15 1.93 8.73
CA LEU A 54 18.38 2.71 8.68
C LEU A 54 18.94 3.08 10.07
N GLU A 55 18.12 3.18 11.11
CA GLU A 55 18.59 3.39 12.49
C GLU A 55 18.98 2.07 13.15
N LEU A 56 18.22 1.00 12.92
CA LEU A 56 18.55 -0.37 13.37
C LEU A 56 19.82 -0.94 12.68
N MET A 57 20.12 -0.52 11.45
CA MET A 57 21.36 -0.88 10.77
C MET A 57 22.58 -0.15 11.33
N LYS A 58 22.39 1.01 11.99
CA LYS A 58 23.48 1.79 12.60
C LYS A 58 23.86 1.27 13.98
N ASP A 59 22.96 0.60 14.69
CA ASP A 59 23.20 0.08 16.05
C ASP A 59 23.90 -1.30 16.08
N GLY A 60 24.12 -1.93 14.92
CA GLY A 60 24.89 -3.17 14.80
C GLY A 60 24.17 -4.43 15.32
N SER A 61 22.86 -4.37 15.58
CA SER A 61 22.07 -5.50 16.09
C SER A 61 21.70 -6.53 15.03
N ILE A 62 22.05 -6.29 13.76
CA ILE A 62 21.86 -7.22 12.65
C ILE A 62 23.23 -7.47 12.02
N GLN A 63 23.98 -8.37 12.65
CA GLN A 63 25.10 -9.05 12.01
C GLN A 63 24.52 -10.23 11.23
N GLN A 64 24.98 -10.38 9.98
CA GLN A 64 24.63 -11.48 9.08
C GLN A 64 24.89 -12.84 9.72
#